data_AF-A0A7S0HKR6-F1
#
_entry.id   AF-A0A7S0HKR6-F1
#
_cell.length_a   1.000
_cell.length_b   1.000
_cell.length_c   1.000
_cell.angle_alpha   90.00
_cell.angle_beta   90.00
_cell.angle_gamma   90.00
#
_symmetry.space_group_name_H-M   'P 1'
#
loop_
_entity.id
_entity.type
_entity.pdbx_description
1 polymer ?
#
loop_
_entity_poly.entity_id
_entity_poly.type
_entity_poly.pdbx_seq_one_letter_code
_entity_poly.pdbx_strand_id
1 'polypeptide(L)'
;YEGKCVALIKLSRYKEALEALNSKANLAPGREFEVAYCLYMLNREAESLKALEDGTPLSGRRAQLAAQIHYRLGNFEQAAELFRTAEADLGGRSTETSINVLAALVS
;
A
#
# COMPACT_ATOMS: atom_id res chain seq x y z
N TYR A 1 -10.35 -16.12 3.34
CA TYR A 1 -10.88 -14.94 2.62
C TYR A 1 -9.78 -14.00 2.16
N GLU A 2 -8.71 -13.81 2.94
CA GLU A 2 -7.49 -13.08 2.52
C GLU A 2 -6.92 -13.64 1.20
N GLY A 3 -6.92 -14.97 1.04
CA GLY A 3 -6.47 -15.61 -0.22
C GLY A 3 -7.25 -15.17 -1.48
N LYS A 4 -8.53 -14.81 -1.37
CA LYS A 4 -9.32 -14.32 -2.52
C LYS A 4 -8.91 -12.90 -2.91
N CYS A 5 -8.70 -12.01 -1.93
CA CYS A 5 -8.27 -10.64 -2.19
C CYS A 5 -6.85 -10.62 -2.76
N VAL A 6 -5.93 -11.40 -2.16
CA VAL A 6 -4.57 -11.55 -2.67
C VAL A 6 -4.56 -12.14 -4.09
N ALA A 7 -5.40 -13.14 -4.38
CA ALA A 7 -5.54 -13.68 -5.73
C ALA A 7 -6.06 -12.63 -6.72
N LEU A 8 -7.08 -11.83 -6.36
CA LEU A 8 -7.61 -10.76 -7.21
C LEU A 8 -6.56 -9.67 -7.46
N ILE A 9 -5.78 -9.29 -6.44
CA ILE A 9 -4.66 -8.35 -6.57
C ILE A 9 -3.58 -8.91 -7.52
N LYS A 10 -3.22 -10.19 -7.37
CA LYS A 10 -2.26 -10.85 -8.28
C LYS A 10 -2.75 -10.98 -9.72
N LEU A 11 -4.06 -10.99 -9.93
CA LEU A 11 -4.69 -10.99 -11.24
C LEU A 11 -4.96 -9.57 -11.78
N SER A 12 -4.46 -8.54 -11.11
CA SER A 12 -4.68 -7.12 -11.44
C SER A 12 -6.16 -6.70 -11.47
N ARG A 13 -7.04 -7.45 -10.79
CA ARG A 13 -8.48 -7.19 -10.68
C ARG A 13 -8.78 -6.29 -9.47
N TYR A 14 -8.19 -5.09 -9.46
CA TYR A 14 -8.19 -4.22 -8.28
C TYR A 14 -9.58 -3.69 -7.89
N LYS A 15 -10.48 -3.44 -8.86
CA LYS A 15 -11.86 -3.02 -8.56
C LYS A 15 -12.63 -4.10 -7.80
N GLU A 16 -12.53 -5.34 -8.24
CA GLU A 16 -13.20 -6.47 -7.60
C GLU A 16 -12.56 -6.83 -6.26
N ALA A 17 -11.23 -6.67 -6.14
CA ALA A 17 -10.56 -6.77 -4.86
C ALA A 17 -11.11 -5.72 -3.88
N LEU A 18 -11.23 -4.46 -4.33
CA LEU A 18 -11.76 -3.37 -3.52
C LEU A 18 -13.24 -3.59 -3.12
N GLU A 19 -14.08 -4.09 -4.01
CA GLU A 19 -15.46 -4.46 -3.70
C GLU A 19 -15.52 -5.62 -2.69
N ALA A 20 -14.67 -6.63 -2.85
CA ALA A 20 -14.56 -7.74 -1.90
C ALA A 20 -14.10 -7.27 -0.51
N LEU A 21 -13.23 -6.26 -0.45
CA LEU A 21 -12.76 -5.63 0.78
C LEU A 21 -13.85 -4.75 1.43
N ASN A 22 -14.58 -3.96 0.65
CA ASN A 22 -15.63 -3.04 1.13
C ASN A 22 -16.94 -3.73 1.52
N SER A 23 -17.30 -4.85 0.88
CA SER A 23 -18.56 -5.58 1.15
C SER A 23 -18.66 -6.11 2.59
N LYS A 24 -17.58 -6.09 3.37
CA LYS A 24 -17.57 -6.45 4.78
C LYS A 24 -17.28 -5.22 5.64
N ALA A 25 -18.36 -4.46 5.91
CA ALA A 25 -18.39 -3.15 6.57
C ALA A 25 -17.79 -3.07 8.00
N ASN A 26 -17.27 -4.16 8.55
CA ASN A 26 -16.45 -4.14 9.76
C ASN A 26 -15.03 -4.55 9.35
N LEU A 27 -14.24 -3.54 8.95
CA LEU A 27 -12.82 -3.68 8.66
C LEU A 27 -12.16 -4.36 9.87
N ALA A 28 -11.88 -5.65 9.73
CA ALA A 28 -11.00 -6.32 10.67
C ALA A 28 -9.64 -5.62 10.57
N PRO A 29 -9.03 -5.23 11.70
CA PRO A 29 -7.75 -4.54 11.70
C PRO A 29 -6.72 -5.36 10.92
N GLY A 30 -5.97 -4.70 10.02
CA GLY A 30 -4.96 -5.32 9.17
C GLY A 30 -5.33 -5.49 7.70
N ARG A 31 -6.33 -4.76 7.19
CA ARG A 31 -6.73 -4.74 5.76
C ARG A 31 -6.63 -3.37 5.09
N GLU A 32 -6.28 -2.36 5.85
CA GLU A 32 -6.13 -0.97 5.44
C GLU A 32 -5.07 -0.84 4.34
N PHE A 33 -4.00 -1.65 4.43
CA PHE A 33 -2.94 -1.70 3.43
C PHE A 33 -3.44 -2.22 2.08
N GLU A 34 -4.19 -3.32 2.03
CA GLU A 34 -4.72 -3.88 0.78
C GLU A 34 -5.72 -2.93 0.12
N VAL A 35 -6.54 -2.23 0.91
CA VAL A 35 -7.45 -1.20 0.42
C VAL A 35 -6.67 -0.04 -0.20
N ALA A 36 -5.69 0.50 0.53
CA ALA A 36 -4.83 1.56 0.02
C ALA A 36 -4.09 1.16 -1.25
N TYR A 37 -3.56 -0.06 -1.31
CA TYR A 37 -2.86 -0.58 -2.48
C TYR A 37 -3.79 -0.68 -3.70
N CYS A 38 -5.02 -1.20 -3.53
CA CYS A 38 -6.00 -1.25 -4.61
C CYS A 38 -6.38 0.15 -5.10
N LEU A 39 -6.54 1.12 -4.20
CA LEU A 39 -6.82 2.52 -4.55
C LEU A 39 -5.66 3.16 -5.32
N TYR A 40 -4.42 2.89 -4.92
CA TYR A 40 -3.22 3.33 -5.62
C TYR A 40 -3.16 2.79 -7.06
N MET A 41 -3.37 1.48 -7.24
CA MET A 41 -3.38 0.85 -8.57
C MET A 41 -4.54 1.34 -9.46
N LEU A 42 -5.58 1.92 -8.86
CA LEU A 42 -6.70 2.54 -9.57
C LEU A 42 -6.52 4.05 -9.81
N ASN A 43 -5.33 4.61 -9.55
CA ASN A 43 -5.04 6.04 -9.68
C ASN A 43 -5.96 6.91 -8.80
N ARG A 44 -6.22 6.45 -7.56
CA ARG A 44 -7.01 7.15 -6.54
C ARG A 44 -6.11 7.51 -5.37
N GLU A 45 -5.11 8.35 -5.62
CA GLU A 45 -4.01 8.67 -4.69
C GLU A 45 -4.50 9.25 -3.37
N ALA A 46 -5.41 10.23 -3.42
CA ALA A 46 -5.95 10.89 -2.23
C ALA A 46 -6.71 9.91 -1.32
N GLU A 47 -7.47 8.99 -1.91
CA GLU A 47 -8.21 7.98 -1.15
C GLU A 47 -7.28 6.90 -0.62
N SER A 48 -6.22 6.57 -1.37
CA SER A 48 -5.19 5.65 -0.92
C SER A 48 -4.46 6.18 0.31
N LEU A 49 -4.05 7.45 0.32
CA LEU A 49 -3.45 8.10 1.49
C LEU A 49 -4.41 8.10 2.68
N LYS A 50 -5.67 8.47 2.46
CA LYS A 50 -6.68 8.45 3.53
C LYS A 50 -6.90 7.05 4.10
N ALA A 51 -6.84 6.01 3.27
CA ALA A 51 -6.93 4.62 3.73
C ALA A 51 -5.69 4.19 4.55
N LEU A 52 -4.53 4.81 4.32
CA LEU A 52 -3.32 4.62 5.14
C LEU A 52 -3.34 5.45 6.42
N GLU A 53 -4.21 6.44 6.57
CA GLU A 53 -4.35 7.26 7.76
C GLU A 53 -5.37 6.64 8.74
N ASP A 54 -4.93 5.64 9.51
CA ASP A 54 -5.75 4.99 10.55
C ASP A 54 -5.49 5.53 11.97
N GLY A 55 -4.78 6.66 12.08
CA GLY A 55 -4.36 7.24 13.35
C GLY A 55 -3.08 6.63 13.94
N THR A 56 -2.47 5.65 13.28
CA THR A 56 -1.12 5.15 13.62
C THR A 56 -0.05 5.77 12.72
N PRO A 57 1.18 5.99 13.22
CA PRO A 57 2.29 6.47 12.40
C PRO A 57 2.57 5.53 11.21
N LEU A 58 2.76 6.13 10.03
CA LEU A 58 3.16 5.39 8.83
C LEU A 58 4.53 4.76 9.05
N SER A 59 4.58 3.44 8.98
CA SER A 59 5.78 2.64 9.23
C SER A 59 5.90 1.49 8.23
N GLY A 60 7.13 1.02 8.02
CA GLY A 60 7.47 -0.08 7.11
C GLY A 60 6.78 0.00 5.75
N ARG A 61 6.02 -1.05 5.37
CA ARG A 61 5.33 -1.12 4.07
C ARG A 61 4.27 -0.02 3.85
N ARG A 62 3.64 0.50 4.91
CA ARG A 62 2.68 1.60 4.81
C ARG A 62 3.39 2.91 4.47
N ALA A 63 4.53 3.17 5.10
CA ALA A 63 5.38 4.31 4.77
C ALA A 63 5.91 4.22 3.32
N GLN A 64 6.30 3.03 2.84
CA GLN A 64 6.70 2.85 1.43
C GLN A 64 5.58 3.17 0.45
N LEU A 65 4.35 2.73 0.71
CA LEU A 65 3.22 3.01 -0.19
C LEU A 65 2.88 4.50 -0.18
N ALA A 66 2.84 5.13 0.99
CA ALA A 66 2.64 6.58 1.10
C ALA A 66 3.74 7.36 0.35
N ALA A 67 5.00 6.95 0.48
CA ALA A 67 6.12 7.56 -0.24
C ALA A 67 5.94 7.50 -1.76
N GLN A 68 5.53 6.35 -2.30
CA GLN A 68 5.24 6.19 -3.73
C GLN A 68 4.08 7.08 -4.21
N ILE A 69 3.03 7.22 -3.40
CA ILE A 69 1.91 8.11 -3.71
C ILE A 69 2.38 9.56 -3.74
N HIS A 70 3.14 10.01 -2.73
CA HIS A 70 3.71 11.35 -2.69
C HIS A 70 4.64 11.62 -3.87
N TYR A 71 5.47 10.64 -4.25
CA TYR A 71 6.34 10.73 -5.42
C TYR A 71 5.54 10.94 -6.71
N ARG A 72 4.45 10.17 -6.90
CA ARG A 72 3.56 10.29 -8.06
C ARG A 72 2.86 11.65 -8.11
N LEU A 73 2.52 12.21 -6.96
CA LEU A 73 1.91 13.53 -6.82
C LEU A 73 2.93 14.68 -6.98
N GLY A 74 4.22 14.40 -7.14
CA GLY A 74 5.28 15.40 -7.25
C GLY A 74 5.76 15.97 -5.90
N ASN A 75 5.31 15.40 -4.78
CA ASN A 75 5.69 15.79 -3.43
C ASN A 75 6.99 15.08 -3.01
N PHE A 76 8.08 15.42 -3.68
CA PHE A 76 9.35 14.68 -3.58
C PHE A 76 10.00 14.74 -2.19
N GLU A 77 9.85 15.86 -1.48
CA GLU A 77 10.42 16.03 -0.14
C GLU A 77 9.75 15.09 0.87
N GLN A 78 8.41 15.06 0.88
CA GLN A 78 7.63 14.16 1.72
C GLN A 78 7.85 12.69 1.33
N ALA A 79 7.96 12.40 0.03
CA ALA A 79 8.29 11.06 -0.43
C ALA A 79 9.66 10.59 0.10
N ALA A 80 10.67 11.46 0.06
CA ALA A 80 12.01 11.13 0.54
C ALA A 80 12.05 10.86 2.05
N GLU A 81 11.34 11.64 2.85
CA GLU A 81 11.22 11.38 4.30
C GLU A 81 10.55 10.03 4.57
N LEU A 82 9.42 9.76 3.91
CA LEU A 82 8.69 8.51 4.10
C LEU A 82 9.48 7.28 3.63
N PHE A 83 10.29 7.40 2.58
CA PHE A 83 11.21 6.34 2.18
C PHE A 83 12.27 6.07 3.25
N ARG A 84 12.87 7.11 3.84
CA ARG A 84 13.81 6.94 4.95
C ARG A 84 13.17 6.26 6.16
N THR A 85 11.96 6.67 6.53
CA THR A 85 11.20 6.04 7.61
C THR A 85 10.92 4.57 7.32
N ALA A 86 10.48 4.27 6.10
CA ALA A 86 10.24 2.90 5.67
C ALA A 86 11.52 2.05 5.71
N GLU A 87 12.64 2.57 5.23
CA GLU A 87 13.93 1.85 5.24
C GLU A 87 14.44 1.62 6.66
N ALA A 88 14.29 2.58 7.56
CA ALA A 88 14.65 2.41 8.97
C ALA A 88 13.84 1.29 9.63
N ASP A 89 12.55 1.19 9.33
CA ASP A 89 11.66 0.15 9.89
C ASP A 89 11.87 -1.23 9.25
N LEU A 90 12.14 -1.26 7.94
CA LEU A 90 12.36 -2.51 7.19
C LEU A 90 13.81 -3.01 7.33
N GLY A 91 14.74 -2.13 7.72
CA GLY A 91 16.18 -2.30 7.84
C GLY A 91 16.70 -3.24 8.93
N GLY A 92 15.90 -4.24 9.32
CA GLY A 92 16.36 -5.42 10.06
C GLY A 92 15.88 -6.75 9.49
N ARG A 93 14.89 -6.76 8.58
CA ARG A 93 14.38 -7.99 7.95
C ARG A 93 13.91 -7.71 6.52
N SER A 94 14.59 -8.34 5.58
CA SER A 94 14.11 -8.67 4.23
C SER A 94 14.31 -7.62 3.14
N THR A 95 15.56 -7.53 2.69
CA THR A 95 15.93 -7.10 1.35
C THR A 95 15.29 -7.97 0.26
N GLU A 96 15.00 -9.26 0.50
CA GLU A 96 14.42 -10.16 -0.52
C GLU A 96 12.91 -9.97 -0.75
N THR A 97 12.11 -9.67 0.28
CA THR A 97 10.65 -9.47 0.09
C THR A 97 10.32 -8.13 -0.54
N SER A 98 11.13 -7.10 -0.26
CA SER A 98 10.94 -5.74 -0.79
C SER A 98 11.25 -5.68 -2.30
N ILE A 99 12.27 -6.42 -2.77
CA ILE A 99 12.65 -6.49 -4.18
C ILE A 99 11.55 -7.11 -5.05
N ASN A 100 10.87 -8.15 -4.57
CA ASN A 100 9.80 -8.81 -5.34
C ASN A 100 8.56 -7.92 -5.51
N VAL A 101 8.28 -7.02 -4.57
CA VAL A 101 7.15 -6.07 -4.68
C VAL A 101 7.53 -4.90 -5.59
N LEU A 102 8.77 -4.38 -5.50
CA LEU A 102 9.26 -3.34 -6.39
C LEU A 102 9.38 -3.82 -7.85
N ALA A 103 9.82 -5.07 -8.07
CA ALA A 103 9.89 -5.67 -9.40
C ALA A 103 8.49 -5.83 -10.05
N ALA A 104 7.45 -6.06 -9.26
CA ALA A 104 6.07 -6.16 -9.73
C ALA A 104 5.42 -4.80 -10.04
N LEU A 105 6.03 -3.69 -9.60
CA LEU A 105 5.53 -2.33 -9.84
C LEU A 105 6.19 -1.66 -11.06
N VAL A 106 7.30 -2.24 -11.57
CA VAL A 106 8.09 -1.70 -12.68
C VAL A 106 8.02 -2.57 -13.95
N SER A 107 7.35 -3.73 -13.90
CA SER A 107 7.06 -4.58 -15.09
C SER A 107 5.65 -4.31 -15.61
#